data_AF-A0A7T4K4X2-F1
#
_entry.id   AF-A0A7T4K4X2-F1
#
_cell.length_a   1.000
_cell.length_b   1.000
_cell.length_c   1.000
_cell.angle_alpha   90.00
_cell.angle_beta   90.00
_cell.angle_gamma   90.00
#
_symmetry.space_group_name_H-M   'P 1'
#
loop_
_entity.id
_entity.type
_entity.pdbx_description
1 polymer ?
#
loop_
_entity_poly.entity_id
_entity_poly.type
_entity_poly.pdbx_seq_one_letter_code
_entity_poly.pdbx_strand_id
1 'polypeptide(L)'
;MKKKEKKFKKLKYILIIVFIGFIISLGTNKFLKTDFDNLPKLDREVIQEYNKFQESDEKLWKDYRLEDKDILVINKNVLGNFYLLTKDKNIKSIFAKKIKTKEDKINIYRISKLYPKRFEYLIGNFNTKDKNYKILGRDNIFYVKYDKDSINKKFSSLHFLPFLSHEALHYYMQKDWDNITFRGYSYNDKELDLLDKEYKILGKIKNALDENADVNILKNLGKEYLKVMDERFEKTDPEKIQAEIFEETMEGAANYVSIKAAKIVGYDYGILYFDNTKNVKFDEIVPTIKKGQINQSIIGEKIVYESGALLCQYFDKIEVENWQEKLNNKGKKDISLYSIIKENLN
;
A
#
# COMPACT_ATOMS: atom_id res chain seq x y z
N MET A 1 -58.09 -2.38 20.71
CA MET A 1 -57.81 -2.91 19.35
C MET A 1 -57.34 -1.86 18.34
N LYS A 2 -58.08 -0.78 18.06
CA LYS A 2 -57.79 0.21 16.99
C LYS A 2 -56.35 0.82 16.98
N LYS A 3 -55.71 1.06 18.14
CA LYS A 3 -54.32 1.57 18.20
C LYS A 3 -53.27 0.51 17.79
N LYS A 4 -53.47 -0.78 18.10
CA LYS A 4 -52.58 -1.87 17.68
C LYS A 4 -52.69 -2.11 16.17
N GLU A 5 -53.89 -2.09 15.62
CA GLU A 5 -54.12 -2.21 14.16
C GLU A 5 -53.52 -1.03 13.36
N LYS A 6 -53.66 0.21 13.84
CA LYS A 6 -53.01 1.38 13.20
C LYS A 6 -51.48 1.28 13.24
N LYS A 7 -50.89 0.82 14.35
CA LYS A 7 -49.44 0.57 14.44
C LYS A 7 -48.99 -0.55 13.49
N PHE A 8 -49.76 -1.63 13.38
CA PHE A 8 -49.46 -2.75 12.49
C PHE A 8 -49.56 -2.35 11.01
N LYS A 9 -50.57 -1.57 10.63
CA LYS A 9 -50.68 -0.98 9.28
C LYS A 9 -49.50 -0.06 8.97
N LYS A 10 -49.11 0.84 9.89
CA LYS A 10 -47.95 1.72 9.73
C LYS A 10 -46.64 0.93 9.53
N LEU A 11 -46.43 -0.12 10.33
CA LEU A 11 -45.28 -1.01 10.18
C LEU A 11 -45.27 -1.74 8.83
N LYS A 12 -46.43 -2.24 8.37
CA LYS A 12 -46.58 -2.87 7.05
C LYS A 12 -46.21 -1.92 5.92
N TYR A 13 -46.66 -0.66 5.97
CA TYR A 13 -46.29 0.33 4.96
C TYR A 13 -44.78 0.63 4.96
N ILE A 14 -44.16 0.73 6.15
CA ILE A 14 -42.70 0.90 6.26
C ILE A 14 -41.97 -0.27 5.61
N LEU A 15 -42.36 -1.51 5.90
CA LEU A 15 -41.76 -2.71 5.31
C LEU A 15 -41.92 -2.75 3.79
N ILE A 16 -43.09 -2.36 3.27
CA ILE A 16 -43.32 -2.27 1.82
C ILE A 16 -42.40 -1.23 1.18
N ILE A 17 -42.27 -0.05 1.78
CA ILE A 17 -41.39 1.02 1.27
C ILE A 17 -39.93 0.54 1.27
N VAL A 18 -39.48 -0.10 2.35
CA VAL A 18 -38.13 -0.68 2.44
C VAL A 18 -37.92 -1.76 1.36
N PHE A 19 -38.90 -2.63 1.16
CA PHE A 19 -38.83 -3.67 0.13
C PHE A 19 -38.80 -3.09 -1.28
N ILE A 20 -39.64 -2.10 -1.59
CA ILE A 20 -39.62 -1.40 -2.88
C ILE A 20 -38.27 -0.72 -3.09
N GLY A 21 -37.75 -0.02 -2.08
CA GLY A 21 -36.41 0.60 -2.13
C GLY A 21 -35.32 -0.44 -2.39
N PHE A 22 -35.45 -1.63 -1.80
CA PHE A 22 -34.54 -2.75 -2.04
C PHE A 22 -34.58 -3.25 -3.49
N ILE A 23 -35.78 -3.49 -4.03
CA ILE A 23 -35.96 -3.90 -5.43
C ILE A 23 -35.46 -2.84 -6.41
N ILE A 24 -35.75 -1.56 -6.17
CA ILE A 24 -35.24 -0.45 -6.99
C ILE A 24 -33.71 -0.43 -6.96
N SER A 25 -33.08 -0.61 -5.80
CA SER A 25 -31.61 -0.65 -5.72
C SER A 25 -31.01 -1.83 -6.49
N LEU A 26 -31.64 -3.01 -6.44
CA LEU A 26 -31.21 -4.16 -7.25
C LEU A 26 -31.40 -3.90 -8.75
N GLY A 27 -32.56 -3.37 -9.14
CA GLY A 27 -32.86 -3.03 -10.53
C GLY A 27 -31.88 -2.00 -11.10
N THR A 28 -31.67 -0.90 -10.39
CA THR A 28 -30.68 0.13 -10.79
C THR A 28 -29.27 -0.45 -10.91
N ASN A 29 -28.84 -1.33 -9.99
CA ASN A 29 -27.55 -2.01 -10.11
C ASN A 29 -27.47 -2.92 -11.34
N LYS A 30 -28.56 -3.58 -11.74
CA LYS A 30 -28.57 -4.53 -12.87
C LYS A 30 -28.67 -3.87 -14.24
N PHE A 31 -29.32 -2.71 -14.35
CA PHE A 31 -29.71 -2.11 -15.63
C PHE A 31 -29.11 -0.72 -15.92
N LEU A 32 -28.76 0.09 -14.91
CA LEU A 32 -28.21 1.43 -15.16
C LEU A 32 -26.69 1.42 -15.21
N LYS A 33 -26.09 2.21 -16.10
CA LYS A 33 -24.62 2.40 -16.19
C LYS A 33 -23.86 1.06 -16.16
N THR A 34 -24.26 0.13 -17.04
CA THR A 34 -23.70 -1.23 -17.09
C THR A 34 -22.51 -1.35 -18.02
N ASP A 35 -22.19 -0.29 -18.73
CA ASP A 35 -21.07 -0.17 -19.65
C ASP A 35 -20.01 0.71 -19.02
N PHE A 36 -18.74 0.36 -19.22
CA PHE A 36 -17.61 1.02 -18.58
C PHE A 36 -17.62 2.53 -18.78
N ASP A 37 -17.86 2.99 -20.01
CA ASP A 37 -17.88 4.40 -20.39
C ASP A 37 -18.94 5.22 -19.63
N ASN A 38 -19.99 4.56 -19.14
CA ASN A 38 -21.09 5.16 -18.38
C ASN A 38 -20.82 5.24 -16.87
N LEU A 39 -19.74 4.65 -16.36
CA LEU A 39 -19.36 4.74 -14.95
C LEU A 39 -18.90 6.16 -14.58
N PRO A 40 -18.99 6.59 -13.32
CA PRO A 40 -18.42 7.87 -12.87
C PRO A 40 -16.94 8.00 -13.24
N LYS A 41 -16.49 9.21 -13.61
CA LYS A 41 -15.11 9.50 -14.05
C LYS A 41 -14.05 8.90 -13.11
N LEU A 42 -14.16 9.20 -11.81
CA LEU A 42 -13.22 8.69 -10.80
C LEU A 42 -13.17 7.15 -10.73
N ASP A 43 -14.32 6.49 -10.87
CA ASP A 43 -14.37 5.02 -10.86
C ASP A 43 -13.67 4.45 -12.10
N ARG A 44 -13.83 5.10 -13.26
CA ARG A 44 -13.14 4.70 -14.49
C ARG A 44 -11.64 4.88 -14.38
N GLU A 45 -11.18 6.01 -13.85
CA GLU A 45 -9.75 6.30 -13.69
C GLU A 45 -9.06 5.25 -12.81
N VAL A 46 -9.64 4.92 -11.66
CA VAL A 46 -9.12 3.86 -10.76
C VAL A 46 -9.07 2.49 -11.44
N ILE A 47 -10.13 2.12 -12.16
CA ILE A 47 -10.18 0.83 -12.85
C ILE A 47 -9.20 0.80 -14.04
N GLN A 48 -9.07 1.89 -14.78
CA GLN A 48 -8.12 2.02 -15.89
C GLN A 48 -6.67 1.90 -15.41
N GLU A 49 -6.35 2.50 -14.27
CA GLU A 49 -5.03 2.39 -13.65
C GLU A 49 -4.72 0.92 -13.27
N TYR A 50 -5.69 0.20 -12.70
CA TYR A 50 -5.53 -1.23 -12.43
C TYR A 50 -5.43 -2.09 -13.70
N ASN A 51 -6.18 -1.75 -14.76
CA ASN A 51 -6.06 -2.42 -16.06
C ASN A 51 -4.66 -2.24 -16.65
N LYS A 52 -4.10 -1.02 -16.60
CA LYS A 52 -2.73 -0.75 -17.03
C LYS A 52 -1.71 -1.58 -16.26
N PHE A 53 -1.90 -1.78 -14.96
CA PHE A 53 -1.09 -2.70 -14.18
C PHE A 53 -1.21 -4.15 -14.66
N GLN A 54 -2.42 -4.63 -14.94
CA GLN A 54 -2.68 -5.99 -15.44
C GLN A 54 -2.10 -6.24 -16.85
N GLU A 55 -1.93 -5.18 -17.64
CA GLU A 55 -1.31 -5.24 -18.97
C GLU A 55 0.20 -5.45 -18.90
N SER A 56 0.85 -5.01 -17.82
CA SER A 56 2.29 -5.15 -17.59
C SER A 56 2.71 -6.58 -17.26
N ASP A 57 3.91 -6.96 -17.71
CA ASP A 57 4.60 -8.19 -17.31
C ASP A 57 5.58 -7.96 -16.14
N GLU A 58 5.72 -6.72 -15.67
CA GLU A 58 6.62 -6.38 -14.55
C GLU A 58 6.11 -6.98 -13.23
N LYS A 59 6.97 -7.74 -12.55
CA LYS A 59 6.67 -8.31 -11.23
C LYS A 59 7.00 -7.30 -10.13
N LEU A 60 6.04 -7.08 -9.23
CA LEU A 60 6.24 -6.21 -8.06
C LEU A 60 7.19 -6.84 -7.04
N TRP A 61 7.04 -8.14 -6.77
CA TRP A 61 7.78 -8.86 -5.73
C TRP A 61 7.92 -10.36 -6.08
N LYS A 62 8.97 -11.02 -5.60
CA LYS A 62 9.23 -12.45 -5.84
C LYS A 62 8.27 -13.34 -5.04
N ASP A 63 7.75 -14.38 -5.69
CA ASP A 63 6.74 -15.32 -5.16
C ASP A 63 5.41 -14.69 -4.71
N TYR A 64 5.16 -13.46 -5.15
CA TYR A 64 3.91 -12.73 -4.91
C TYR A 64 3.41 -12.07 -6.18
N ARG A 65 2.15 -12.35 -6.52
CA ARG A 65 1.49 -11.83 -7.73
C ARG A 65 0.20 -11.14 -7.33
N LEU A 66 0.25 -9.81 -7.24
CA LEU A 66 -0.93 -8.97 -6.99
C LEU A 66 -1.93 -9.09 -8.16
N GLU A 67 -1.42 -9.27 -9.38
CA GLU A 67 -2.22 -9.39 -10.59
C GLU A 67 -3.12 -10.64 -10.61
N ASP A 68 -2.80 -11.65 -9.81
CA ASP A 68 -3.59 -12.88 -9.67
C ASP A 68 -4.63 -12.80 -8.54
N LYS A 69 -4.65 -11.70 -7.78
CA LYS A 69 -5.57 -11.53 -6.64
C LYS A 69 -6.89 -10.92 -7.08
N ASP A 70 -7.95 -11.35 -6.40
CA ASP A 70 -9.25 -10.69 -6.47
C ASP A 70 -9.24 -9.47 -5.54
N ILE A 71 -9.50 -8.29 -6.08
CA ILE A 71 -9.41 -7.02 -5.35
C ILE A 71 -10.78 -6.35 -5.29
N LEU A 72 -11.15 -5.87 -4.11
CA LEU A 72 -12.34 -5.05 -3.92
C LEU A 72 -11.95 -3.56 -3.84
N VAL A 73 -12.43 -2.75 -4.77
CA VAL A 73 -12.23 -1.30 -4.71
C VAL A 73 -13.52 -0.58 -4.34
N ILE A 74 -13.42 0.39 -3.43
CA ILE A 74 -14.57 1.05 -2.80
C ILE A 74 -14.43 2.56 -2.91
N ASN A 75 -15.36 3.21 -3.58
CA ASN A 75 -15.43 4.67 -3.59
C ASN A 75 -15.90 5.19 -2.21
N LYS A 76 -15.13 6.08 -1.56
CA LYS A 76 -15.42 6.61 -0.21
C LYS A 76 -16.66 7.50 -0.10
N ASN A 77 -17.22 7.96 -1.22
CA ASN A 77 -18.41 8.80 -1.19
C ASN A 77 -19.58 8.11 -0.43
N VAL A 78 -20.47 8.90 0.17
CA VAL A 78 -21.61 8.41 1.01
C VAL A 78 -22.50 7.38 0.29
N LEU A 79 -22.50 7.38 -1.05
CA LEU A 79 -23.15 6.38 -1.90
C LEU A 79 -22.21 5.79 -2.95
N GLY A 80 -20.92 5.67 -2.63
CA GLY A 80 -19.87 5.23 -3.52
C GLY A 80 -20.08 3.80 -4.04
N ASN A 81 -19.59 3.52 -5.23
CA ASN A 81 -19.71 2.20 -5.84
C ASN A 81 -18.67 1.23 -5.25
N PHE A 82 -19.02 -0.06 -5.25
CA PHE A 82 -18.13 -1.17 -4.90
C PHE A 82 -17.88 -1.96 -6.17
N TYR A 83 -16.62 -2.23 -6.49
CA TYR A 83 -16.25 -3.04 -7.64
C TYR A 83 -15.33 -4.19 -7.21
N LEU A 84 -15.70 -5.42 -7.56
CA LEU A 84 -14.81 -6.56 -7.51
C LEU A 84 -14.08 -6.67 -8.84
N LEU A 85 -12.76 -6.59 -8.77
CA LEU A 85 -11.82 -6.79 -9.88
C LEU A 85 -11.29 -8.21 -9.77
N THR A 86 -11.55 -9.05 -10.79
CA THR A 86 -11.27 -10.49 -10.71
C THR A 86 -11.03 -11.13 -12.08
N LYS A 87 -10.22 -12.18 -12.14
CA LYS A 87 -10.08 -13.02 -13.34
C LYS A 87 -11.29 -13.95 -13.56
N ASP A 88 -12.16 -14.11 -12.56
CA ASP A 88 -13.33 -14.98 -12.65
C ASP A 88 -14.48 -14.37 -13.47
N LYS A 89 -14.89 -15.10 -14.51
CA LYS A 89 -15.96 -14.72 -15.44
C LYS A 89 -17.36 -15.12 -14.97
N ASN A 90 -17.48 -15.89 -13.89
CA ASN A 90 -18.70 -16.63 -13.53
C ASN A 90 -19.30 -16.23 -12.17
N ILE A 91 -19.16 -14.98 -11.74
CA ILE A 91 -19.79 -14.50 -10.50
C ILE A 91 -21.32 -14.46 -10.65
N LYS A 92 -22.01 -15.43 -10.05
CA LYS A 92 -23.47 -15.51 -10.02
C LYS A 92 -24.01 -14.91 -8.73
N SER A 93 -24.54 -13.70 -8.79
CA SER A 93 -25.21 -13.06 -7.65
C SER A 93 -26.27 -12.07 -8.09
N ILE A 94 -27.39 -12.02 -7.34
CA ILE A 94 -28.41 -10.98 -7.52
C ILE A 94 -27.87 -9.58 -7.16
N PHE A 95 -26.84 -9.51 -6.32
CA PHE A 95 -26.22 -8.27 -5.89
C PHE A 95 -25.07 -7.81 -6.80
N ALA A 96 -24.63 -8.63 -7.75
CA ALA A 96 -23.49 -8.29 -8.62
C ALA A 96 -23.93 -8.06 -10.07
N LYS A 97 -23.34 -7.08 -10.73
CA LYS A 97 -23.51 -6.86 -12.17
C LYS A 97 -22.13 -6.74 -12.82
N LYS A 98 -21.84 -7.66 -13.75
CA LYS A 98 -20.67 -7.52 -14.61
C LYS A 98 -20.82 -6.26 -15.44
N ILE A 99 -19.82 -5.39 -15.38
CA ILE A 99 -19.70 -4.21 -16.23
C ILE A 99 -19.19 -4.67 -17.59
N LYS A 100 -19.80 -4.16 -18.66
CA LYS A 100 -19.39 -4.41 -20.03
C LYS A 100 -18.17 -3.56 -20.34
N THR A 101 -17.10 -4.22 -20.74
CA THR A 101 -15.82 -3.64 -21.14
C THR A 101 -15.51 -4.12 -22.56
N LYS A 102 -14.67 -3.37 -23.28
CA LYS A 102 -14.31 -3.73 -24.66
C LYS A 102 -13.19 -4.76 -24.69
N GLU A 103 -12.13 -4.60 -23.89
CA GLU A 103 -10.91 -5.43 -23.97
C GLU A 103 -10.14 -5.47 -22.63
N ASP A 104 -10.70 -6.09 -21.58
CA ASP A 104 -10.04 -6.09 -20.27
C ASP A 104 -9.51 -7.48 -19.90
N LYS A 105 -8.25 -7.56 -19.44
CA LYS A 105 -7.66 -8.77 -18.82
C LYS A 105 -8.37 -9.17 -17.51
N ILE A 106 -9.16 -8.27 -16.93
CA ILE A 106 -9.93 -8.48 -15.71
C ILE A 106 -11.43 -8.32 -15.95
N ASN A 107 -12.22 -8.97 -15.12
CA ASN A 107 -13.65 -8.74 -15.03
C ASN A 107 -13.95 -7.76 -13.91
N ILE A 108 -14.87 -6.84 -14.19
CA ILE A 108 -15.35 -5.85 -13.21
C ILE A 108 -16.78 -6.21 -12.84
N TYR A 109 -17.03 -6.45 -11.56
CA TYR A 109 -18.38 -6.64 -11.04
C TYR A 109 -18.75 -5.50 -10.11
N ARG A 110 -19.72 -4.69 -10.50
CA ARG A 110 -20.33 -3.72 -9.59
C ARG A 110 -21.24 -4.43 -8.60
N ILE A 111 -21.03 -4.13 -7.33
CA ILE A 111 -21.78 -4.69 -6.22
C ILE A 111 -22.85 -3.69 -5.78
N SER A 112 -24.07 -4.19 -5.61
CA SER A 112 -25.21 -3.39 -5.17
C SER A 112 -24.92 -2.70 -3.84
N LYS A 113 -25.42 -1.47 -3.71
CA LYS A 113 -25.32 -0.67 -2.48
C LYS A 113 -26.04 -1.32 -1.29
N LEU A 114 -26.97 -2.23 -1.56
CA LEU A 114 -27.69 -3.00 -0.53
C LEU A 114 -27.16 -4.42 -0.36
N TYR A 115 -25.93 -4.71 -0.82
CA TYR A 115 -25.29 -5.98 -0.51
C TYR A 115 -25.18 -6.16 1.02
N PRO A 116 -25.70 -7.26 1.60
CA PRO A 116 -25.84 -7.38 3.05
C PRO A 116 -24.54 -7.15 3.81
N LYS A 117 -23.39 -7.65 3.32
CA LYS A 117 -22.10 -7.51 4.01
C LYS A 117 -21.38 -6.18 3.75
N ARG A 118 -22.02 -5.20 3.10
CA ARG A 118 -21.40 -3.89 2.82
C ARG A 118 -20.93 -3.18 4.11
N PHE A 119 -21.63 -3.38 5.22
CA PHE A 119 -21.29 -2.76 6.50
C PHE A 119 -19.91 -3.19 7.03
N GLU A 120 -19.42 -4.38 6.65
CA GLU A 120 -18.10 -4.89 7.06
C GLU A 120 -16.95 -4.01 6.57
N TYR A 121 -17.22 -3.17 5.56
CA TYR A 121 -16.27 -2.28 4.89
C TYR A 121 -16.50 -0.80 5.23
N LEU A 122 -17.33 -0.46 6.23
CA LEU A 122 -17.59 0.94 6.59
C LEU A 122 -16.41 1.58 7.33
N ILE A 123 -15.71 0.83 8.17
CA ILE A 123 -14.59 1.29 8.99
C ILE A 123 -13.27 0.98 8.29
N GLY A 124 -12.29 1.90 8.41
CA GLY A 124 -10.96 1.77 7.80
C GLY A 124 -10.94 2.01 6.29
N ASN A 125 -9.74 2.11 5.72
CA ASN A 125 -9.54 2.32 4.27
C ASN A 125 -9.09 1.05 3.53
N PHE A 126 -8.70 0.00 4.26
CA PHE A 126 -8.24 -1.28 3.74
C PHE A 126 -8.36 -2.36 4.83
N ASN A 127 -7.97 -3.59 4.54
CA ASN A 127 -8.06 -4.72 5.47
C ASN A 127 -7.32 -4.47 6.78
N THR A 128 -7.94 -4.83 7.91
CA THR A 128 -7.21 -5.06 9.16
C THR A 128 -6.50 -6.42 9.10
N LYS A 129 -5.23 -6.49 9.55
CA LYS A 129 -4.35 -7.67 9.50
C LYS A 129 -5.04 -8.97 9.95
N ASP A 130 -5.84 -8.92 11.01
CA ASP A 130 -6.47 -10.11 11.62
C ASP A 130 -7.88 -10.43 11.11
N LYS A 131 -8.37 -9.72 10.08
CA LYS A 131 -9.73 -9.88 9.59
C LYS A 131 -9.78 -10.47 8.19
N ASN A 132 -10.53 -11.56 8.06
CA ASN A 132 -10.85 -12.17 6.79
C ASN A 132 -12.13 -11.58 6.21
N TYR A 133 -12.01 -10.87 5.10
CA TYR A 133 -13.14 -10.26 4.42
C TYR A 133 -13.69 -11.19 3.35
N LYS A 134 -15.03 -11.24 3.28
CA LYS A 134 -15.74 -12.12 2.35
C LYS A 134 -16.67 -11.31 1.47
N ILE A 135 -16.68 -11.60 0.17
CA ILE A 135 -17.62 -10.96 -0.76
C ILE A 135 -18.01 -11.92 -1.87
N LEU A 136 -19.32 -12.02 -2.12
CA LEU A 136 -19.88 -12.83 -3.22
C LEU A 136 -19.41 -14.30 -3.22
N GLY A 137 -19.25 -14.91 -2.04
CA GLY A 137 -18.81 -16.30 -1.89
C GLY A 137 -17.29 -16.50 -1.95
N ARG A 138 -16.51 -15.41 -1.99
CA ARG A 138 -15.05 -15.42 -1.99
C ARG A 138 -14.54 -15.02 -0.62
N ASP A 139 -13.43 -15.64 -0.22
CA ASP A 139 -12.77 -15.42 1.06
C ASP A 139 -11.41 -14.74 0.86
N ASN A 140 -10.88 -14.15 1.93
CA ASN A 140 -9.56 -13.50 1.98
C ASN A 140 -9.36 -12.41 0.90
N ILE A 141 -10.42 -11.62 0.69
CA ILE A 141 -10.40 -10.54 -0.31
C ILE A 141 -9.74 -9.30 0.30
N PHE A 142 -8.73 -8.80 -0.38
CA PHE A 142 -8.15 -7.50 -0.06
C PHE A 142 -9.00 -6.37 -0.65
N TYR A 143 -9.25 -5.31 0.13
CA TYR A 143 -9.95 -4.13 -0.33
C TYR A 143 -9.16 -2.85 -0.07
N VAL A 144 -9.39 -1.87 -0.94
CA VAL A 144 -8.95 -0.49 -0.72
C VAL A 144 -10.08 0.48 -1.01
N LYS A 145 -10.10 1.56 -0.24
CA LYS A 145 -10.99 2.68 -0.46
C LYS A 145 -10.26 3.79 -1.21
N TYR A 146 -10.93 4.35 -2.22
CA TYR A 146 -10.41 5.43 -3.03
C TYR A 146 -11.33 6.65 -3.02
N ASP A 147 -10.73 7.80 -3.27
CA ASP A 147 -11.37 9.09 -3.46
C ASP A 147 -10.61 9.90 -4.53
N LYS A 148 -10.86 11.20 -4.62
CA LYS A 148 -10.21 12.04 -5.64
C LYS A 148 -8.70 12.14 -5.45
N ASP A 149 -8.20 12.03 -4.23
CA ASP A 149 -6.76 12.15 -3.94
C ASP A 149 -6.02 10.90 -4.45
N SER A 150 -6.70 9.75 -4.49
CA SER A 150 -6.17 8.52 -5.07
C SER A 150 -5.77 8.63 -6.54
N ILE A 151 -6.24 9.66 -7.27
CA ILE A 151 -5.85 9.90 -8.68
C ILE A 151 -5.11 11.23 -8.84
N ASN A 152 -5.58 12.29 -8.18
CA ASN A 152 -5.14 13.65 -8.49
C ASN A 152 -3.96 14.14 -7.65
N LYS A 153 -3.73 13.53 -6.49
CA LYS A 153 -2.68 13.99 -5.58
C LYS A 153 -1.32 13.66 -6.18
N LYS A 154 -0.43 14.65 -6.23
CA LYS A 154 0.91 14.48 -6.80
C LYS A 154 1.85 13.90 -5.75
N PHE A 155 2.83 13.10 -6.19
CA PHE A 155 3.95 12.61 -5.38
C PHE A 155 3.56 11.84 -4.12
N SER A 156 2.34 11.30 -4.08
CA SER A 156 1.74 10.76 -2.86
C SER A 156 1.69 9.25 -2.90
N SER A 157 2.08 8.61 -1.79
CA SER A 157 1.86 7.17 -1.58
C SER A 157 0.38 6.79 -1.58
N LEU A 158 -0.51 7.76 -1.41
CA LEU A 158 -1.97 7.58 -1.42
C LEU A 158 -2.57 7.46 -2.83
N HIS A 159 -1.76 7.61 -3.89
CA HIS A 159 -2.20 7.30 -5.25
C HIS A 159 -2.64 5.84 -5.36
N PHE A 160 -3.63 5.55 -6.21
CA PHE A 160 -4.43 4.33 -6.10
C PHE A 160 -3.59 3.05 -6.16
N LEU A 161 -2.82 2.82 -7.23
CA LEU A 161 -2.02 1.61 -7.37
C LEU A 161 -0.82 1.57 -6.40
N PRO A 162 -0.05 2.65 -6.17
CA PRO A 162 0.97 2.69 -5.13
C PRO A 162 0.43 2.28 -3.76
N PHE A 163 -0.71 2.83 -3.35
CA PHE A 163 -1.37 2.50 -2.09
C PHE A 163 -1.88 1.05 -2.06
N LEU A 164 -2.58 0.61 -3.12
CA LEU A 164 -3.06 -0.77 -3.25
C LEU A 164 -1.92 -1.77 -3.11
N SER A 165 -0.82 -1.54 -3.83
CA SER A 165 0.33 -2.44 -3.84
C SER A 165 1.05 -2.50 -2.50
N HIS A 166 1.18 -1.36 -1.81
CA HIS A 166 1.73 -1.25 -0.45
C HIS A 166 0.97 -2.13 0.54
N GLU A 167 -0.32 -1.82 0.71
CA GLU A 167 -1.17 -2.45 1.72
C GLU A 167 -1.46 -3.91 1.40
N ALA A 168 -1.50 -4.27 0.10
CA ALA A 168 -1.62 -5.67 -0.30
C ALA A 168 -0.35 -6.47 0.03
N LEU A 169 0.85 -5.88 -0.06
CA LEU A 169 2.07 -6.55 0.38
C LEU A 169 2.03 -6.85 1.88
N HIS A 170 1.63 -5.86 2.69
CA HIS A 170 1.40 -6.03 4.12
C HIS A 170 0.44 -7.19 4.39
N TYR A 171 -0.71 -7.18 3.71
CA TYR A 171 -1.77 -8.17 3.91
C TYR A 171 -1.40 -9.59 3.47
N TYR A 172 -0.73 -9.75 2.33
CA TYR A 172 -0.49 -11.08 1.77
C TYR A 172 0.87 -11.68 2.12
N MET A 173 1.90 -10.85 2.28
CA MET A 173 3.29 -11.29 2.45
C MET A 173 3.83 -11.06 3.85
N GLN A 174 3.37 -9.98 4.53
CA GLN A 174 3.90 -9.58 5.83
C GLN A 174 2.93 -9.83 7.00
N LYS A 175 1.82 -10.55 6.75
CA LYS A 175 0.79 -10.84 7.75
C LYS A 175 1.28 -11.58 8.99
N ASP A 176 2.35 -12.38 8.87
CA ASP A 176 2.89 -13.19 9.97
C ASP A 176 4.18 -12.57 10.54
N TRP A 177 4.53 -11.35 10.12
CA TRP A 177 5.66 -10.62 10.69
C TRP A 177 5.24 -10.00 12.02
N ASP A 178 6.19 -9.80 12.93
CA ASP A 178 5.95 -9.12 14.20
C ASP A 178 5.35 -7.72 14.00
N ASN A 179 4.87 -7.09 15.07
CA ASN A 179 4.35 -5.73 15.01
C ASN A 179 5.14 -4.83 15.98
N ILE A 180 6.43 -4.68 15.71
CA ILE A 180 7.31 -3.79 16.45
C ILE A 180 7.20 -2.41 15.79
N THR A 181 6.89 -1.38 16.57
CA THR A 181 6.82 0.00 16.06
C THR A 181 7.94 0.85 16.64
N PHE A 182 8.58 1.59 15.76
CA PHE A 182 9.57 2.62 16.06
C PHE A 182 8.91 4.00 16.30
N ARG A 183 7.61 4.14 16.02
CA ARG A 183 6.91 5.41 16.18
C ARG A 183 6.85 5.83 17.64
N GLY A 184 7.22 7.08 17.91
CA GLY A 184 7.22 7.67 19.24
C GLY A 184 8.57 7.64 19.95
N TYR A 185 9.58 6.96 19.40
CA TYR A 185 10.96 7.11 19.86
C TYR A 185 11.53 8.47 19.44
N SER A 186 12.35 9.05 20.31
CA SER A 186 13.13 10.25 20.05
C SER A 186 14.62 9.96 20.06
N TYR A 187 15.37 10.75 19.31
CA TYR A 187 16.82 10.75 19.28
C TYR A 187 17.37 11.90 20.11
N ASN A 188 18.42 11.61 20.90
CA ASN A 188 19.27 12.64 21.49
C ASN A 188 20.30 13.14 20.46
N ASP A 189 21.03 14.21 20.79
CA ASP A 189 21.99 14.84 19.87
C ASP A 189 23.06 13.88 19.32
N LYS A 190 23.58 12.97 20.16
CA LYS A 190 24.59 12.00 19.74
C LYS A 190 24.01 10.96 18.78
N GLU A 191 22.78 10.52 19.02
CA GLU A 191 22.11 9.59 18.12
C GLU A 191 21.75 10.29 16.79
N LEU A 192 21.32 11.56 16.83
CA LEU A 192 21.11 12.38 15.63
C LEU A 192 22.40 12.57 14.83
N ASP A 193 23.56 12.72 15.49
CA ASP A 193 24.86 12.79 14.79
C ASP A 193 25.17 11.50 14.03
N LEU A 194 24.86 10.33 14.59
CA LEU A 194 25.06 9.05 13.92
C LEU A 194 24.06 8.87 12.76
N LEU A 195 22.81 9.27 12.96
CA LEU A 195 21.80 9.26 11.91
C LEU A 195 22.17 10.19 10.75
N ASP A 196 22.76 11.35 11.03
CA ASP A 196 23.26 12.28 10.01
C ASP A 196 24.41 11.66 9.19
N LYS A 197 25.30 10.89 9.82
CA LYS A 197 26.33 10.13 9.10
C LYS A 197 25.70 9.11 8.16
N GLU A 198 24.73 8.34 8.66
CA GLU A 198 24.04 7.34 7.85
C GLU A 198 23.33 7.97 6.66
N TYR A 199 22.54 9.03 6.90
CA TYR A 199 21.78 9.71 5.86
C TYR A 199 22.67 10.33 4.78
N LYS A 200 23.88 10.80 5.13
CA LYS A 200 24.86 11.22 4.12
C LYS A 200 25.31 10.05 3.24
N ILE A 201 25.51 8.85 3.81
CA ILE A 201 25.84 7.66 3.01
C ILE A 201 24.64 7.22 2.16
N LEU A 202 23.43 7.21 2.71
CA LEU A 202 22.20 6.93 1.93
C LEU A 202 22.01 7.94 0.79
N GLY A 203 22.32 9.22 1.02
CA GLY A 203 22.34 10.25 -0.02
C GLY A 203 23.32 9.94 -1.15
N LYS A 204 24.54 9.49 -0.82
CA LYS A 204 25.51 9.02 -1.82
C LYS A 204 25.01 7.78 -2.57
N ILE A 205 24.43 6.80 -1.88
CA ILE A 205 23.86 5.59 -2.50
C ILE A 205 22.76 5.99 -3.48
N LYS A 206 21.84 6.86 -3.07
CA LYS A 206 20.76 7.34 -3.92
C LYS A 206 21.30 8.02 -5.19
N ASN A 207 22.26 8.94 -5.04
CA ASN A 207 22.86 9.61 -6.20
C ASN A 207 23.56 8.60 -7.14
N ALA A 208 24.29 7.64 -6.58
CA ALA A 208 24.94 6.59 -7.37
C ALA A 208 23.93 5.70 -8.12
N LEU A 209 22.76 5.42 -7.52
CA LEU A 209 21.66 4.70 -8.19
C LEU A 209 21.05 5.54 -9.32
N ASP A 210 20.74 6.81 -9.06
CA ASP A 210 20.15 7.74 -10.04
C ASP A 210 21.09 7.94 -11.25
N GLU A 211 22.41 7.99 -11.02
CA GLU A 211 23.46 8.11 -12.04
C GLU A 211 23.83 6.77 -12.71
N ASN A 212 23.18 5.66 -12.32
CA ASN A 212 23.49 4.31 -12.79
C ASN A 212 24.97 3.90 -12.62
N ALA A 213 25.59 4.31 -11.51
CA ALA A 213 26.98 4.01 -11.19
C ALA A 213 27.30 2.50 -11.22
N ASP A 214 28.59 2.20 -11.36
CA ASP A 214 29.11 0.83 -11.35
C ASP A 214 28.82 0.10 -10.03
N VAL A 215 28.61 -1.21 -10.13
CA VAL A 215 28.29 -2.08 -8.99
C VAL A 215 29.37 -2.02 -7.91
N ASN A 216 30.65 -1.85 -8.25
CA ASN A 216 31.72 -1.77 -7.24
C ASN A 216 31.65 -0.48 -6.42
N ILE A 217 31.25 0.64 -7.03
CA ILE A 217 31.03 1.91 -6.32
C ILE A 217 29.93 1.71 -5.27
N LEU A 218 28.82 1.10 -5.68
CA LEU A 218 27.70 0.79 -4.80
C LEU A 218 28.09 -0.18 -3.68
N LYS A 219 28.86 -1.24 -3.97
CA LYS A 219 29.38 -2.15 -2.93
C LYS A 219 30.28 -1.44 -1.92
N ASN A 220 31.12 -0.50 -2.37
CA ASN A 220 31.94 0.31 -1.46
C ASN A 220 31.10 1.22 -0.57
N LEU A 221 30.08 1.90 -1.13
CA LEU A 221 29.13 2.68 -0.34
C LEU A 221 28.35 1.83 0.65
N GLY A 222 27.99 0.59 0.29
CA GLY A 222 27.37 -0.37 1.21
C GLY A 222 28.29 -0.74 2.39
N LYS A 223 29.59 -0.89 2.15
CA LYS A 223 30.58 -1.08 3.23
C LYS A 223 30.72 0.16 4.12
N GLU A 224 30.65 1.36 3.56
CA GLU A 224 30.59 2.61 4.36
C GLU A 224 29.31 2.64 5.22
N TYR A 225 28.17 2.28 4.65
CA TYR A 225 26.89 2.19 5.35
C TYR A 225 26.98 1.20 6.52
N LEU A 226 27.50 -0.02 6.29
CA LEU A 226 27.66 -1.03 7.34
C LEU A 226 28.51 -0.54 8.53
N LYS A 227 29.60 0.19 8.27
CA LYS A 227 30.43 0.75 9.35
C LYS A 227 29.66 1.74 10.23
N VAL A 228 28.84 2.59 9.63
CA VAL A 228 28.00 3.54 10.38
C VAL A 228 26.91 2.79 11.14
N MET A 229 26.28 1.81 10.51
CA MET A 229 25.26 0.99 11.18
C MET A 229 25.82 0.20 12.36
N ASP A 230 27.01 -0.41 12.23
CA ASP A 230 27.67 -1.07 13.35
C ASP A 230 27.93 -0.08 14.50
N GLU A 231 28.38 1.15 14.21
CA GLU A 231 28.52 2.22 15.22
C GLU A 231 27.17 2.59 15.86
N ARG A 232 26.07 2.62 15.09
CA ARG A 232 24.71 2.85 15.62
C ARG A 232 24.26 1.72 16.54
N PHE A 233 24.47 0.46 16.17
CA PHE A 233 24.13 -0.70 17.01
C PHE A 233 24.88 -0.70 18.35
N GLU A 234 26.11 -0.19 18.38
CA GLU A 234 26.90 -0.08 19.61
C GLU A 234 26.48 1.10 20.51
N LYS A 235 25.96 2.19 19.92
CA LYS A 235 25.79 3.49 20.61
C LYS A 235 24.35 3.97 20.76
N THR A 236 23.40 3.26 20.16
CA THR A 236 21.96 3.52 20.27
C THR A 236 21.32 2.47 21.17
N ASP A 237 20.25 2.86 21.86
CA ASP A 237 19.45 1.93 22.65
C ASP A 237 19.07 0.68 21.82
N PRO A 238 19.36 -0.55 22.31
CA PRO A 238 19.14 -1.77 21.54
C PRO A 238 17.69 -1.98 21.12
N GLU A 239 16.71 -1.67 21.98
CA GLU A 239 15.30 -1.82 21.63
C GLU A 239 14.91 -0.84 20.54
N LYS A 240 15.37 0.42 20.66
CA LYS A 240 15.13 1.48 19.68
C LYS A 240 15.66 1.12 18.30
N ILE A 241 16.94 0.73 18.18
CA ILE A 241 17.53 0.43 16.87
C ILE A 241 16.93 -0.83 16.24
N GLN A 242 16.55 -1.83 17.05
CA GLN A 242 15.86 -3.02 16.54
C GLN A 242 14.46 -2.67 16.03
N ALA A 243 13.72 -1.81 16.73
CA ALA A 243 12.43 -1.32 16.27
C ALA A 243 12.55 -0.54 14.96
N GLU A 244 13.55 0.34 14.86
CA GLU A 244 13.82 1.13 13.65
C GLU A 244 14.12 0.23 12.43
N ILE A 245 15.04 -0.71 12.59
CA ILE A 245 15.43 -1.63 11.51
C ILE A 245 14.30 -2.58 11.12
N PHE A 246 13.46 -2.96 12.08
CA PHE A 246 12.24 -3.69 11.80
C PHE A 246 11.29 -2.87 10.93
N GLU A 247 10.96 -1.63 11.34
CA GLU A 247 10.01 -0.77 10.61
C GLU A 247 10.58 -0.38 9.23
N GLU A 248 11.87 -0.06 9.13
CA GLU A 248 12.57 0.18 7.86
C GLU A 248 12.46 -1.03 6.92
N THR A 249 12.62 -2.25 7.45
CA THR A 249 12.49 -3.47 6.64
C THR A 249 11.07 -3.68 6.15
N MET A 250 10.09 -3.57 7.05
CA MET A 250 8.68 -3.85 6.77
C MET A 250 8.10 -2.81 5.80
N GLU A 251 8.21 -1.54 6.19
CA GLU A 251 7.61 -0.42 5.48
C GLU A 251 8.42 -0.02 4.25
N GLY A 252 9.74 -0.16 4.30
CA GLY A 252 10.61 0.06 3.15
C GLY A 252 10.36 -0.94 2.02
N ALA A 253 10.19 -2.23 2.33
CA ALA A 253 9.84 -3.23 1.32
C ALA A 253 8.47 -2.95 0.67
N ALA A 254 7.49 -2.53 1.48
CA ALA A 254 6.17 -2.14 0.98
C ALA A 254 6.23 -0.86 0.13
N ASN A 255 7.00 0.15 0.54
CA ASN A 255 7.18 1.39 -0.24
C ASN A 255 8.00 1.15 -1.53
N TYR A 256 8.96 0.24 -1.53
CA TYR A 256 9.65 -0.22 -2.74
C TYR A 256 8.66 -0.80 -3.77
N VAL A 257 7.72 -1.64 -3.32
CA VAL A 257 6.64 -2.17 -4.16
C VAL A 257 5.74 -1.03 -4.67
N SER A 258 5.42 -0.04 -3.84
CA SER A 258 4.67 1.16 -4.26
C SER A 258 5.34 1.94 -5.39
N ILE A 259 6.66 2.14 -5.31
CA ILE A 259 7.43 2.86 -6.33
C ILE A 259 7.45 2.09 -7.65
N LYS A 260 7.63 0.76 -7.61
CA LYS A 260 7.52 -0.07 -8.82
C LYS A 260 6.13 0.00 -9.43
N ALA A 261 5.09 -0.07 -8.60
CA ALA A 261 3.73 0.04 -9.06
C ALA A 261 3.43 1.40 -9.70
N ALA A 262 3.92 2.50 -9.10
CA ALA A 262 3.83 3.84 -9.67
C ALA A 262 4.47 3.92 -11.06
N LYS A 263 5.67 3.35 -11.23
CA LYS A 263 6.38 3.31 -12.52
C LYS A 263 5.55 2.59 -13.60
N ILE A 264 4.95 1.44 -13.27
CA ILE A 264 4.11 0.67 -14.21
C ILE A 264 2.96 1.53 -14.76
N VAL A 265 2.31 2.32 -13.90
CA VAL A 265 1.20 3.18 -14.32
C VAL A 265 1.62 4.57 -14.81
N GLY A 266 2.91 4.87 -14.83
CA GLY A 266 3.44 6.17 -15.25
C GLY A 266 3.11 7.30 -14.27
N TYR A 267 2.93 6.97 -12.99
CA TYR A 267 2.75 7.95 -11.92
C TYR A 267 4.11 8.38 -11.38
N ASP A 268 4.31 9.69 -11.23
CA ASP A 268 5.54 10.29 -10.73
C ASP A 268 5.61 10.16 -9.20
N TYR A 269 6.23 9.08 -8.72
CA TYR A 269 6.45 8.78 -7.31
C TYR A 269 7.76 8.01 -7.13
N GLY A 270 8.55 8.40 -6.14
CA GLY A 270 9.88 7.84 -5.90
C GLY A 270 10.37 8.12 -4.48
N ILE A 271 11.65 7.80 -4.24
CA ILE A 271 12.29 7.96 -2.94
C ILE A 271 12.34 9.43 -2.54
N LEU A 272 11.93 9.72 -1.30
CA LEU A 272 11.86 11.06 -0.70
C LEU A 272 10.95 12.02 -1.47
N TYR A 273 9.80 11.51 -1.90
CA TYR A 273 8.70 12.29 -2.44
C TYR A 273 7.70 12.63 -1.32
N PHE A 274 7.33 13.89 -1.25
CA PHE A 274 6.33 14.46 -0.34
C PHE A 274 5.23 15.12 -1.17
N ASP A 275 4.04 15.27 -0.58
CA ASP A 275 2.89 15.81 -1.28
C ASP A 275 3.12 17.21 -1.89
N ASN A 276 4.06 17.99 -1.32
CA ASN A 276 4.39 19.35 -1.75
C ASN A 276 5.77 19.50 -2.42
N THR A 277 6.65 18.49 -2.33
CA THR A 277 8.02 18.57 -2.85
C THR A 277 8.54 17.18 -3.22
N LYS A 278 9.46 17.09 -4.16
CA LYS A 278 10.07 15.82 -4.55
C LYS A 278 11.58 15.92 -4.61
N ASN A 279 12.25 14.77 -4.55
CA ASN A 279 13.72 14.67 -4.55
C ASN A 279 14.35 15.42 -3.37
N VAL A 280 13.74 15.34 -2.18
CA VAL A 280 14.42 15.77 -0.94
C VAL A 280 15.66 14.90 -0.76
N LYS A 281 16.74 15.47 -0.22
CA LYS A 281 17.98 14.74 0.02
C LYS A 281 18.06 14.24 1.45
N PHE A 282 18.61 13.04 1.63
CA PHE A 282 18.81 12.46 2.95
C PHE A 282 19.71 13.33 3.85
N ASP A 283 20.77 13.91 3.28
CA ASP A 283 21.75 14.74 3.99
C ASP A 283 21.20 16.08 4.51
N GLU A 284 20.01 16.48 4.07
CA GLU A 284 19.34 17.70 4.52
C GLU A 284 18.38 17.43 5.70
N ILE A 285 18.01 16.18 5.97
CA ILE A 285 16.98 15.83 6.96
C ILE A 285 17.41 16.19 8.39
N VAL A 286 18.52 15.63 8.88
CA VAL A 286 18.98 15.87 10.26
C VAL A 286 19.36 17.33 10.51
N PRO A 287 20.06 18.03 9.59
CA PRO A 287 20.27 19.48 9.73
C PRO A 287 18.97 20.28 9.87
N THR A 288 17.91 19.89 9.16
CA THR A 288 16.59 20.53 9.23
C THR A 288 15.90 20.26 10.57
N ILE A 289 16.01 19.02 11.10
CA ILE A 289 15.54 18.66 12.45
C ILE A 289 16.26 19.49 13.52
N LYS A 290 17.60 19.55 13.47
CA LYS A 290 18.42 20.29 14.45
C LYS A 290 18.15 21.79 14.46
N LYS A 291 17.73 22.36 13.33
CA LYS A 291 17.27 23.75 13.22
C LYS A 291 15.85 23.96 13.75
N GLY A 292 15.15 22.91 14.16
CA GLY A 292 13.76 22.97 14.62
C GLY A 292 12.74 23.26 13.50
N GLN A 293 13.13 23.08 12.24
CA GLN A 293 12.26 23.37 11.09
C GLN A 293 11.25 22.25 10.82
N ILE A 294 11.59 21.01 11.22
CA ILE A 294 10.70 19.85 11.21
C ILE A 294 10.85 19.06 12.51
N ASN A 295 9.82 18.32 12.90
CA ASN A 295 9.87 17.44 14.07
C ASN A 295 10.61 16.13 13.74
N GLN A 296 11.34 15.58 14.70
CA GLN A 296 12.02 14.29 14.55
C GLN A 296 11.06 13.11 14.31
N SER A 297 9.77 13.25 14.62
CA SER A 297 8.75 12.21 14.35
C SER A 297 8.69 11.81 12.88
N ILE A 298 9.09 12.71 11.97
CA ILE A 298 9.21 12.42 10.53
C ILE A 298 10.08 11.19 10.25
N ILE A 299 11.05 10.88 11.12
CA ILE A 299 11.95 9.73 10.95
C ILE A 299 11.13 8.44 10.91
N GLY A 300 10.32 8.18 11.94
CA GLY A 300 9.45 7.00 11.99
C GLY A 300 8.20 7.12 11.12
N GLU A 301 7.68 8.32 10.88
CA GLU A 301 6.47 8.51 10.07
C GLU A 301 6.73 8.38 8.56
N LYS A 302 7.95 8.64 8.11
CA LYS A 302 8.27 8.72 6.69
C LYS A 302 9.67 8.23 6.34
N ILE A 303 10.72 8.67 7.04
CA ILE A 303 12.08 8.42 6.56
C ILE A 303 12.45 6.93 6.55
N VAL A 304 12.00 6.14 7.53
CA VAL A 304 12.20 4.67 7.53
C VAL A 304 11.58 3.97 6.30
N TYR A 305 10.48 4.51 5.76
CA TYR A 305 9.86 4.00 4.52
C TYR A 305 10.76 4.29 3.31
N GLU A 306 11.41 5.45 3.32
CA GLU A 306 12.23 5.94 2.21
C GLU A 306 13.63 5.31 2.22
N SER A 307 14.26 5.19 3.39
CA SER A 307 15.56 4.52 3.54
C SER A 307 15.43 3.04 3.20
N GLY A 308 14.43 2.35 3.72
CA GLY A 308 14.25 0.93 3.43
C GLY A 308 13.91 0.64 1.97
N ALA A 309 13.11 1.51 1.32
CA ALA A 309 12.85 1.39 -0.11
C ALA A 309 14.12 1.64 -0.96
N LEU A 310 14.96 2.60 -0.54
CA LEU A 310 16.26 2.84 -1.17
C LEU A 310 17.18 1.61 -1.04
N LEU A 311 17.23 0.97 0.13
CA LEU A 311 18.01 -0.24 0.34
C LEU A 311 17.51 -1.42 -0.52
N CYS A 312 16.20 -1.52 -0.75
CA CYS A 312 15.64 -2.50 -1.70
C CYS A 312 16.11 -2.22 -3.14
N GLN A 313 16.08 -0.96 -3.59
CA GLN A 313 16.63 -0.58 -4.91
C GLN A 313 18.13 -0.83 -5.02
N TYR A 314 18.85 -0.61 -3.92
CA TYR A 314 20.26 -0.92 -3.80
C TYR A 314 20.52 -2.42 -4.01
N PHE A 315 19.71 -3.30 -3.41
CA PHE A 315 19.85 -4.76 -3.59
C PHE A 315 19.67 -5.21 -5.03
N ASP A 316 18.68 -4.65 -5.72
CA ASP A 316 18.46 -4.93 -7.13
C ASP A 316 19.70 -4.56 -7.96
N LYS A 317 20.29 -3.39 -7.67
CA LYS A 317 21.42 -2.88 -8.45
C LYS A 317 22.74 -3.62 -8.17
N ILE A 318 22.99 -4.05 -6.93
CA ILE A 318 24.17 -4.87 -6.61
C ILE A 318 23.96 -6.37 -6.83
N GLU A 319 22.79 -6.74 -7.37
CA GLU A 319 22.40 -8.11 -7.73
C GLU A 319 22.44 -9.08 -6.54
N VAL A 320 21.93 -8.66 -5.37
CA VAL A 320 21.79 -9.59 -4.23
C VAL A 320 20.85 -10.73 -4.61
N GLU A 321 21.36 -11.95 -4.66
CA GLU A 321 20.53 -13.10 -4.99
C GLU A 321 19.48 -13.38 -3.91
N ASN A 322 18.25 -13.62 -4.34
CA ASN A 322 17.16 -14.15 -3.50
C ASN A 322 16.82 -13.30 -2.24
N TRP A 323 17.16 -12.01 -2.21
CA TRP A 323 16.90 -11.16 -1.04
C TRP A 323 15.40 -11.05 -0.68
N GLN A 324 14.52 -11.01 -1.68
CA GLN A 324 13.07 -11.00 -1.48
C GLN A 324 12.55 -12.32 -0.89
N GLU A 325 13.11 -13.47 -1.30
CA GLU A 325 12.78 -14.78 -0.72
C GLU A 325 13.24 -14.90 0.73
N LYS A 326 14.42 -14.34 1.07
CA LYS A 326 14.88 -14.24 2.45
C LYS A 326 13.85 -13.47 3.28
N LEU A 327 13.42 -12.30 2.82
CA LEU A 327 12.41 -11.48 3.51
C LEU A 327 11.04 -12.16 3.61
N ASN A 328 10.61 -12.93 2.60
CA ASN A 328 9.37 -13.72 2.67
C ASN A 328 9.34 -14.68 3.88
N ASN A 329 10.52 -15.04 4.43
CA ASN A 329 10.65 -15.89 5.60
C ASN A 329 10.86 -15.12 6.93
N LYS A 330 10.78 -13.78 6.95
CA LYS A 330 11.01 -12.96 8.16
C LYS A 330 10.09 -13.33 9.33
N GLY A 331 8.82 -13.68 9.07
CA GLY A 331 7.91 -14.17 10.14
C GLY A 331 8.37 -15.47 10.83
N LYS A 332 9.47 -16.10 10.36
CA LYS A 332 10.07 -17.31 10.93
C LYS A 332 11.52 -17.12 11.37
N LYS A 333 12.17 -16.04 10.94
CA LYS A 333 13.60 -15.77 11.14
C LYS A 333 13.81 -14.28 11.29
N ASP A 334 14.65 -13.89 12.23
CA ASP A 334 15.01 -12.48 12.37
C ASP A 334 15.92 -12.04 11.21
N ILE A 335 15.29 -11.49 10.16
CA ILE A 335 15.93 -11.01 8.94
C ILE A 335 15.56 -9.55 8.74
N SER A 336 16.53 -8.69 8.47
CA SER A 336 16.36 -7.28 8.12
C SER A 336 17.10 -6.90 6.85
N LEU A 337 16.77 -5.75 6.25
CA LEU A 337 17.53 -5.19 5.13
C LEU A 337 19.01 -5.03 5.52
N TYR A 338 19.29 -4.47 6.69
CA TYR A 338 20.65 -4.37 7.24
C TYR A 338 21.36 -5.73 7.32
N SER A 339 20.70 -6.77 7.86
CA SER A 339 21.32 -8.11 7.96
C SER A 339 21.66 -8.69 6.59
N ILE A 340 20.83 -8.45 5.57
CA ILE A 340 21.07 -8.93 4.21
C ILE A 340 22.29 -8.21 3.60
N ILE A 341 22.45 -6.90 3.83
CA ILE A 341 23.65 -6.17 3.38
C ILE A 341 24.90 -6.75 4.04
N LYS A 342 24.83 -6.96 5.35
CA LYS A 342 25.94 -7.49 6.15
C LYS A 342 26.37 -8.89 5.68
N GLU A 343 25.43 -9.76 5.36
CA GLU A 343 25.71 -11.09 4.81
C GLU A 343 26.38 -11.06 3.42
N ASN A 344 26.06 -10.06 2.58
CA ASN A 344 26.49 -10.02 1.18
C ASN A 344 27.77 -9.21 0.93
N LEU A 345 28.15 -8.32 1.86
CA LEU A 345 29.31 -7.43 1.70
C LEU A 345 30.47 -7.73 2.65
N ASN A 346 30.28 -8.67 3.58
CA ASN A 346 31.35 -9.17 4.47
C ASN A 346 32.13 -10.32 3.84
#